data_AF-A0ABD1T5M7-F1
#
_entry.id   AF-A0ABD1T5M7-F1
#
_cell.length_a   1.000
_cell.length_b   1.000
_cell.length_c   1.000
_cell.angle_alpha   90.00
_cell.angle_beta   90.00
_cell.angle_gamma   90.00
#
_symmetry.space_group_name_H-M   'P 1'
#
loop_
_entity.id
_entity.type
_entity.pdbx_description
1 polymer ?
#
loop_
_entity_poly.entity_id
_entity_poly.type
_entity_poly.pdbx_seq_one_letter_code
_entity_poly.pdbx_strand_id
1 'polypeptide(L)'
;MEEAGVTPNVFTYTAYIQGLCEHGRSDLAYEVLRALKGENVPIDVYGYTVVIRGFVKEKKLKEAEIVLVDMENEGLVPDEYSYGALIQGYCKSRNIMKALAVHNEMAVKGIKTNCVMAWHPRQVDQFKNFKELGVFLDEIAYNVVIDALCKIGNLNEAVWLLDEMKAKKIVPDIVHYTTLINGYCLQGKMIEALSLFKEMKEKGLQPDLITYNVLVGGFSRSGLAEDAFLLLDDMRGLGLIPGTATHNLIIEGLCLGRKVKEAEMYFYRLEDKSIENYSAMINGYCESDNATKAYKLFVMLFKEGRYVKKTSRLKLLSSLCLEGEYDRAVKLFEMVLSLDDGPCKKMYNKLIAALCCAGNVKNARWAFDDMVLRGVSPDVITYTILLNGYCRVNCLQEAQDLFSDMKERGISPDIITYTVLLDGYSKGNRKKARSQTNARNNKELKEMASAIWCEMEEMGLTADVISYTALIDSHCKSDNLQDAIGLLMK
;
A
#
# COMPACT_ATOMS: atom_id res chain seq x y z
N MET A 1 13.18 -30.02 -48.63
CA MET A 1 12.17 -31.03 -49.02
C MET A 1 12.14 -31.19 -50.53
N GLU A 2 12.12 -30.09 -51.30
CA GLU A 2 12.25 -30.12 -52.77
C GLU A 2 13.53 -30.80 -53.27
N GLU A 3 14.71 -30.48 -52.70
CA GLU A 3 15.98 -31.16 -53.02
C GLU A 3 15.96 -32.67 -52.72
N ALA A 4 15.05 -33.12 -51.83
CA ALA A 4 14.87 -34.52 -51.47
C ALA A 4 13.68 -35.18 -52.21
N GLY A 5 13.00 -34.46 -53.11
CA GLY A 5 11.84 -34.95 -53.87
C GLY A 5 10.59 -35.24 -53.04
N VAL A 6 10.48 -34.68 -51.82
CA VAL A 6 9.34 -34.92 -50.91
C VAL A 6 8.40 -33.73 -50.93
N THR A 7 7.12 -33.96 -51.24
CA THR A 7 6.06 -32.93 -51.16
C THR A 7 5.55 -32.81 -49.72
N PRO A 8 5.47 -31.59 -49.15
CA PRO A 8 4.93 -31.41 -47.80
C PRO A 8 3.44 -31.77 -47.74
N ASN A 9 3.00 -32.33 -46.61
CA ASN A 9 1.60 -32.63 -46.32
C ASN A 9 1.03 -31.62 -45.31
N VAL A 10 -0.29 -31.67 -45.07
CA VAL A 10 -1.01 -30.79 -44.13
C VAL A 10 -0.34 -30.72 -42.76
N PHE A 11 0.10 -31.86 -42.21
CA PHE A 11 0.80 -31.91 -40.91
C PHE A 11 2.12 -31.13 -40.91
N THR A 12 2.86 -31.18 -42.02
CA THR A 12 4.14 -30.46 -42.17
C THR A 12 3.92 -28.95 -42.15
N TYR A 13 2.88 -28.49 -42.85
CA TYR A 13 2.50 -27.08 -42.87
C TYR A 13 1.98 -26.60 -41.51
N THR A 14 1.13 -27.38 -40.84
CA THR A 14 0.62 -27.01 -39.51
C THR A 14 1.73 -26.98 -38.46
N ALA A 15 2.70 -27.90 -38.51
CA ALA A 15 3.88 -27.88 -37.64
C ALA A 15 4.76 -26.64 -37.90
N TYR A 16 4.90 -26.24 -39.17
CA TYR A 16 5.62 -25.02 -39.53
C TYR A 16 4.90 -23.75 -39.03
N ILE A 17 3.58 -23.66 -39.22
CA ILE A 17 2.73 -22.59 -38.70
C ILE A 17 2.83 -22.50 -37.17
N GLN A 18 2.80 -23.63 -36.46
CA GLN A 18 2.98 -23.69 -35.02
C GLN A 18 4.36 -23.16 -34.60
N GLY A 19 5.42 -23.59 -35.27
CA GLY A 19 6.78 -23.10 -35.02
C GLY A 19 6.91 -21.58 -35.20
N LEU A 20 6.27 -21.02 -36.23
CA LEU A 20 6.24 -19.56 -36.44
C LEU A 20 5.51 -18.82 -35.32
N CYS A 21 4.35 -19.33 -34.87
CA CYS A 21 3.57 -18.73 -33.77
C CYS A 21 4.32 -18.79 -32.43
N GLU A 22 5.05 -19.89 -32.16
CA GLU A 22 5.85 -20.04 -30.94
C GLU A 22 6.97 -19.00 -30.83
N HIS A 23 7.54 -18.60 -31.97
CA HIS A 23 8.59 -17.59 -32.09
C HIS A 23 8.05 -16.16 -32.27
N GLY A 24 6.75 -15.94 -32.06
CA GLY A 24 6.14 -14.60 -32.12
C GLY A 24 6.06 -14.01 -33.54
N ARG A 25 5.96 -14.87 -34.57
CA ARG A 25 5.76 -14.47 -35.97
C ARG A 25 4.39 -14.92 -36.49
N SER A 26 3.33 -14.66 -35.74
CA SER A 26 1.97 -15.07 -36.10
C SER A 26 1.46 -14.40 -37.38
N ASP A 27 1.96 -13.19 -37.71
CA ASP A 27 1.62 -12.51 -38.98
C ASP A 27 2.06 -13.36 -40.20
N LEU A 28 3.32 -13.83 -40.18
CA LEU A 28 3.87 -14.72 -41.23
C LEU A 28 3.18 -16.08 -41.21
N ALA A 29 2.85 -16.60 -40.03
CA ALA A 29 2.09 -17.85 -39.91
C ALA A 29 0.72 -17.75 -40.58
N TYR A 30 0.04 -16.60 -40.45
CA TYR A 30 -1.23 -16.34 -41.11
C TYR A 30 -1.09 -16.09 -42.62
N GLU A 31 0.00 -15.46 -43.08
CA GLU A 31 0.31 -15.38 -44.51
C GLU A 31 0.54 -16.75 -45.14
N VAL A 32 1.29 -17.62 -44.47
CA VAL A 32 1.49 -19.01 -44.92
C VAL A 32 0.16 -19.75 -44.97
N LEU A 33 -0.69 -19.60 -43.95
CA LEU A 33 -2.03 -20.21 -43.94
C LEU A 33 -2.86 -19.75 -45.15
N ARG A 34 -2.85 -18.45 -45.48
CA ARG A 34 -3.55 -17.91 -46.66
C ARG A 34 -2.92 -18.30 -47.99
N ALA A 35 -1.60 -18.49 -48.06
CA ALA A 35 -0.92 -18.96 -49.26
C ALA A 35 -1.31 -20.42 -49.57
N LEU A 36 -1.39 -21.27 -48.55
CA LEU A 36 -1.82 -22.66 -48.67
C LEU A 36 -3.27 -22.80 -49.15
N LYS A 37 -4.12 -21.83 -48.80
CA LYS A 37 -5.47 -21.69 -49.36
C LYS A 37 -5.43 -21.43 -50.87
N GLY A 38 -4.56 -20.54 -51.35
CA GLY A 38 -4.38 -20.26 -52.77
C GLY A 38 -3.96 -21.48 -53.60
N GLU A 39 -3.30 -22.45 -52.96
CA GLU A 39 -2.84 -23.71 -53.56
C GLU A 39 -3.81 -24.88 -53.35
N ASN A 40 -4.99 -24.65 -52.76
CA ASN A 40 -6.04 -25.64 -52.52
C ASN A 40 -5.62 -26.80 -51.58
N VAL A 41 -4.67 -26.56 -50.67
CA VAL A 41 -4.25 -27.53 -49.65
C VAL A 41 -5.27 -27.54 -48.51
N PRO A 42 -5.84 -28.71 -48.11
CA PRO A 42 -6.87 -28.75 -47.08
C PRO A 42 -6.27 -28.43 -45.70
N ILE A 43 -6.67 -27.30 -45.12
CA ILE A 43 -6.33 -26.92 -43.74
C ILE A 43 -7.54 -27.21 -42.85
N ASP A 44 -7.31 -27.84 -41.71
CA ASP A 44 -8.33 -28.17 -40.73
C ASP A 44 -8.50 -27.07 -39.66
N VAL A 45 -9.51 -27.24 -38.81
CA VAL A 45 -9.82 -26.35 -37.67
C VAL A 45 -8.59 -26.11 -36.78
N TYR A 46 -7.74 -27.13 -36.64
CA TYR A 46 -6.55 -27.06 -35.79
C TYR A 46 -5.52 -26.06 -36.32
N GLY A 47 -5.27 -26.01 -37.64
CA GLY A 47 -4.37 -25.04 -38.25
C GLY A 47 -4.77 -23.58 -37.97
N TYR A 48 -6.05 -23.25 -38.10
CA TYR A 48 -6.59 -21.92 -37.74
C TYR A 48 -6.47 -21.65 -36.24
N THR A 49 -6.78 -22.62 -35.39
CA THR A 49 -6.69 -22.49 -33.93
C THR A 49 -5.25 -22.15 -33.47
N VAL A 50 -4.24 -22.75 -34.10
CA VAL A 50 -2.82 -22.46 -33.80
C VAL A 50 -2.48 -21.00 -34.08
N VAL A 51 -2.92 -20.46 -35.21
CA VAL A 51 -2.70 -19.05 -35.57
C VAL A 51 -3.43 -18.10 -34.62
N ILE A 52 -4.70 -18.40 -34.28
CA ILE A 52 -5.48 -17.64 -33.29
C ILE A 52 -4.73 -17.58 -31.94
N ARG A 53 -4.22 -18.72 -31.44
CA ARG A 53 -3.45 -18.78 -30.19
C ARG A 53 -2.14 -17.98 -30.28
N GLY A 54 -1.46 -18.02 -31.42
CA GLY A 54 -0.26 -17.22 -31.69
C GLY A 54 -0.53 -15.72 -31.53
N PHE A 55 -1.56 -15.22 -32.22
CA PHE A 55 -1.97 -13.81 -32.13
C PHE A 55 -2.41 -13.40 -30.72
N VAL A 56 -3.13 -14.27 -30.01
CA VAL A 56 -3.52 -14.04 -28.61
C VAL A 56 -2.28 -13.92 -27.70
N LYS A 57 -1.27 -14.77 -27.88
CA LYS A 57 0.00 -14.71 -27.14
C LYS A 57 0.77 -13.41 -27.42
N GLU A 58 0.72 -12.93 -28.66
CA GLU A 58 1.28 -11.64 -29.08
C GLU A 58 0.42 -10.41 -28.69
N LYS A 59 -0.74 -10.62 -28.05
CA LYS A 59 -1.72 -9.58 -27.69
C LYS A 59 -2.37 -8.85 -28.88
N LYS A 60 -2.35 -9.47 -30.06
CA LYS A 60 -2.97 -8.99 -31.31
C LYS A 60 -4.38 -9.57 -31.48
N LEU A 61 -5.30 -9.13 -30.64
CA LEU A 61 -6.63 -9.75 -30.53
C LEU A 61 -7.56 -9.47 -31.72
N LYS A 62 -7.35 -8.36 -32.46
CA LYS A 62 -8.16 -8.04 -33.65
C LYS A 62 -7.81 -8.96 -34.80
N GLU A 63 -6.52 -9.23 -34.94
CA GLU A 63 -5.95 -10.14 -35.93
C GLU A 63 -6.43 -11.57 -35.67
N ALA A 64 -6.48 -11.98 -34.39
CA ALA A 64 -7.07 -13.25 -33.99
C ALA A 64 -8.57 -13.37 -34.34
N GLU A 65 -9.37 -12.29 -34.19
CA GLU A 65 -10.79 -12.27 -34.63
C GLU A 65 -10.90 -12.44 -36.15
N ILE A 66 -10.04 -11.77 -36.91
CA ILE A 66 -10.02 -11.88 -38.37
C ILE A 66 -9.76 -13.34 -38.80
N VAL A 67 -8.83 -14.03 -38.13
CA VAL A 67 -8.53 -15.44 -38.43
C VAL A 67 -9.73 -16.35 -38.14
N LEU A 68 -10.49 -16.09 -37.07
CA LEU A 68 -11.71 -16.84 -36.76
C LEU A 68 -12.80 -16.61 -37.83
N VAL A 69 -13.00 -15.37 -38.27
CA VAL A 69 -13.97 -15.05 -39.33
C VAL A 69 -13.54 -15.66 -40.67
N ASP A 70 -12.25 -15.63 -40.99
CA ASP A 70 -11.69 -16.26 -42.20
C ASP A 70 -11.92 -17.78 -42.18
N MET A 71 -11.76 -18.43 -41.02
CA MET A 71 -12.08 -19.85 -40.84
C MET A 71 -13.56 -20.16 -41.18
N GLU A 72 -14.49 -19.31 -40.73
CA GLU A 72 -15.93 -19.49 -40.98
C GLU A 72 -16.30 -19.26 -42.44
N ASN A 73 -15.67 -18.29 -43.10
CA ASN A 73 -15.89 -18.01 -44.52
C ASN A 73 -15.52 -19.21 -45.41
N GLU A 74 -14.61 -20.06 -44.95
CA GLU A 74 -14.24 -21.31 -45.63
C GLU A 74 -15.21 -22.48 -45.36
N GLY A 75 -16.27 -22.25 -44.59
CA GLY A 75 -17.26 -23.27 -44.24
C GLY A 75 -16.79 -24.24 -43.16
N LEU A 76 -15.67 -23.96 -42.49
CA LEU A 76 -15.24 -24.69 -41.30
C LEU A 76 -16.02 -24.19 -40.07
N VAL A 77 -16.44 -25.10 -39.21
CA VAL A 77 -17.11 -24.76 -37.95
C VAL A 77 -16.05 -24.60 -36.86
N PRO A 78 -15.87 -23.42 -36.27
CA PRO A 78 -14.92 -23.26 -35.16
C PRO A 78 -15.33 -24.11 -33.98
N ASP A 79 -14.33 -24.70 -33.32
CA ASP A 79 -14.53 -25.56 -32.17
C ASP A 79 -14.43 -24.77 -30.85
N GLU A 80 -14.65 -25.48 -29.75
CA GLU A 80 -14.52 -24.94 -28.39
C GLU A 80 -13.14 -24.31 -28.14
N TYR A 81 -12.08 -24.86 -28.76
CA TYR A 81 -10.71 -24.41 -28.56
C TYR A 81 -10.40 -23.10 -29.32
N SER A 82 -10.99 -22.91 -30.49
CA SER A 82 -10.90 -21.71 -31.32
C SER A 82 -11.50 -20.51 -30.59
N TYR A 83 -12.76 -20.65 -30.15
CA TYR A 83 -13.45 -19.63 -29.37
C TYR A 83 -12.79 -19.43 -27.99
N GLY A 84 -12.42 -20.51 -27.31
CA GLY A 84 -11.77 -20.45 -26.00
C GLY A 84 -10.46 -19.67 -25.99
N ALA A 85 -9.65 -19.79 -27.05
CA ALA A 85 -8.41 -19.02 -27.19
C ALA A 85 -8.66 -17.50 -27.25
N LEU A 86 -9.65 -17.08 -28.05
CA LEU A 86 -10.05 -15.67 -28.17
C LEU A 86 -10.65 -15.12 -26.88
N ILE A 87 -11.58 -15.87 -26.29
CA ILE A 87 -12.24 -15.53 -25.03
C ILE A 87 -11.18 -15.35 -23.93
N GLN A 88 -10.24 -16.28 -23.80
CA GLN A 88 -9.14 -16.18 -22.84
C GLN A 88 -8.24 -14.96 -23.12
N GLY A 89 -7.94 -14.68 -24.39
CA GLY A 89 -7.16 -13.52 -24.80
C GLY A 89 -7.80 -12.19 -24.39
N TYR A 90 -9.11 -12.07 -24.61
CA TYR A 90 -9.88 -10.89 -24.22
C TYR A 90 -9.98 -10.71 -22.70
N CYS A 91 -10.13 -11.81 -21.96
CA CYS A 91 -10.08 -11.80 -20.50
C CYS A 91 -8.72 -11.33 -19.96
N LYS A 92 -7.62 -11.88 -20.50
CA LYS A 92 -6.25 -11.47 -20.14
C LYS A 92 -6.00 -9.98 -20.44
N SER A 93 -6.63 -9.45 -21.47
CA SER A 93 -6.54 -8.03 -21.86
C SER A 93 -7.57 -7.13 -21.16
N ARG A 94 -8.33 -7.67 -20.19
CA ARG A 94 -9.37 -6.97 -19.41
C ARG A 94 -10.52 -6.41 -20.26
N ASN A 95 -10.71 -6.89 -21.48
CA ASN A 95 -11.80 -6.47 -22.38
C ASN A 95 -12.92 -7.51 -22.41
N ILE A 96 -13.73 -7.47 -21.37
CA ILE A 96 -14.68 -8.52 -21.01
C ILE A 96 -15.95 -8.44 -21.86
N MET A 97 -16.34 -7.24 -22.30
CA MET A 97 -17.47 -7.04 -23.23
C MET A 97 -17.25 -7.78 -24.54
N LYS A 98 -16.02 -7.75 -25.06
CA LYS A 98 -15.66 -8.52 -26.25
C LYS A 98 -15.58 -10.03 -25.97
N ALA A 99 -15.01 -10.45 -24.84
CA ALA A 99 -15.02 -11.85 -24.45
C ALA A 99 -16.46 -12.42 -24.38
N LEU A 100 -17.40 -11.64 -23.85
CA LEU A 100 -18.83 -11.95 -23.79
C LEU A 100 -19.49 -12.01 -25.17
N ALA A 101 -19.19 -11.07 -26.06
CA ALA A 101 -19.73 -11.07 -27.42
C ALA A 101 -19.32 -12.35 -28.17
N VAL A 102 -18.03 -12.71 -28.09
CA VAL A 102 -17.48 -13.93 -28.71
C VAL A 102 -18.06 -15.19 -28.07
N HIS A 103 -18.26 -15.21 -26.74
CA HIS A 103 -18.93 -16.31 -26.05
C HIS A 103 -20.40 -16.48 -26.46
N ASN A 104 -21.15 -15.38 -26.57
CA ASN A 104 -22.55 -15.42 -26.98
C ASN A 104 -22.68 -15.93 -28.42
N GLU A 105 -21.77 -15.54 -29.30
CA GLU A 105 -21.69 -16.05 -30.67
C GLU A 105 -21.47 -17.58 -30.69
N MET A 106 -20.52 -18.06 -29.88
CA MET A 106 -20.24 -19.48 -29.68
C MET A 106 -21.48 -20.25 -29.17
N ALA A 107 -22.21 -19.68 -28.20
CA ALA A 107 -23.40 -20.30 -27.62
C ALA A 107 -24.59 -20.34 -28.60
N VAL A 108 -24.82 -19.28 -29.38
CA VAL A 108 -25.84 -19.25 -30.44
C VAL A 108 -25.57 -20.31 -31.51
N LYS A 109 -24.29 -20.63 -31.75
CA LYS A 109 -23.85 -21.71 -32.66
C LYS A 109 -23.95 -23.11 -32.04
N GLY A 110 -24.47 -23.25 -30.82
CA GLY A 110 -24.71 -24.54 -30.16
C GLY A 110 -23.45 -25.24 -29.64
N ILE A 111 -22.32 -24.52 -29.56
CA ILE A 111 -21.04 -25.05 -29.07
C ILE A 111 -21.04 -24.98 -27.54
N LYS A 112 -20.68 -26.08 -26.87
CA LYS A 112 -20.69 -26.17 -25.39
C LYS A 112 -19.67 -25.22 -24.77
N THR A 113 -20.12 -24.48 -23.76
CA THR A 113 -19.34 -23.47 -23.04
C THR A 113 -18.49 -24.10 -21.94
N ASN A 114 -17.29 -24.61 -22.23
CA ASN A 114 -16.29 -24.94 -21.18
C ASN A 114 -15.07 -23.99 -21.19
N CYS A 115 -15.25 -22.76 -21.70
CA CYS A 115 -14.19 -21.77 -21.78
C CYS A 115 -13.78 -21.22 -20.39
N VAL A 116 -12.49 -21.35 -20.05
CA VAL A 116 -11.90 -20.81 -18.82
C VAL A 116 -11.67 -19.30 -18.96
N MET A 117 -12.41 -18.52 -18.17
CA MET A 117 -12.24 -17.06 -18.07
C MET A 117 -11.17 -16.72 -17.02
N ALA A 118 -10.28 -15.76 -17.30
CA ALA A 118 -9.33 -15.27 -16.31
C ALA A 118 -9.99 -14.16 -15.46
N TRP A 119 -10.17 -14.40 -14.16
CA TRP A 119 -10.93 -13.52 -13.25
C TRP A 119 -10.05 -12.55 -12.45
N HIS A 120 -10.59 -11.36 -12.16
CA HIS A 120 -9.94 -10.33 -11.32
C HIS A 120 -10.87 -9.88 -10.18
N PRO A 121 -10.34 -9.54 -8.98
CA PRO A 121 -11.14 -9.15 -7.80
C PRO A 121 -12.11 -7.95 -7.94
N ARG A 122 -12.08 -7.20 -9.06
CA ARG A 122 -12.97 -6.02 -9.29
C ARG A 122 -14.22 -6.38 -10.09
N GLN A 123 -14.53 -7.68 -10.21
CA GLN A 123 -15.52 -8.22 -11.14
C GLN A 123 -16.72 -8.88 -10.44
N VAL A 124 -16.97 -8.59 -9.16
CA VAL A 124 -18.10 -9.19 -8.41
C VAL A 124 -19.45 -8.95 -9.12
N ASP A 125 -19.68 -7.73 -9.60
CA ASP A 125 -20.90 -7.40 -10.36
C ASP A 125 -20.94 -8.11 -11.73
N GLN A 126 -19.76 -8.37 -12.31
CA GLN A 126 -19.65 -9.06 -13.60
C GLN A 126 -19.92 -10.56 -13.43
N PHE A 127 -19.47 -11.18 -12.33
CA PHE A 127 -19.79 -12.58 -11.99
C PHE A 127 -21.30 -12.82 -11.93
N LYS A 128 -22.06 -11.89 -11.36
CA LYS A 128 -23.53 -11.95 -11.35
C LYS A 128 -24.11 -11.92 -12.77
N ASN A 129 -23.61 -11.03 -13.64
CA ASN A 129 -24.04 -10.98 -15.05
C ASN A 129 -23.70 -12.27 -15.81
N PHE A 130 -22.48 -12.81 -15.64
CA PHE A 130 -22.07 -14.08 -16.26
C PHE A 130 -22.94 -15.26 -15.81
N LYS A 131 -23.37 -15.24 -14.55
CA LYS A 131 -24.28 -16.23 -13.97
C LYS A 131 -25.69 -16.13 -14.55
N GLU A 132 -26.25 -14.93 -14.67
CA GLU A 132 -27.58 -14.70 -15.29
C GLU A 132 -27.61 -15.11 -16.76
N LEU A 133 -26.47 -15.04 -17.45
CA LEU A 133 -26.30 -15.45 -18.84
C LEU A 133 -26.00 -16.95 -19.04
N GLY A 134 -25.98 -17.75 -17.95
CA GLY A 134 -25.82 -19.21 -18.02
C GLY A 134 -24.41 -19.69 -18.37
N VAL A 135 -23.38 -18.84 -18.21
CA VAL A 135 -21.98 -19.22 -18.47
C VAL A 135 -21.51 -20.22 -17.41
N PHE A 136 -20.84 -21.30 -17.84
CA PHE A 136 -20.22 -22.25 -16.92
C PHE A 136 -18.98 -21.61 -16.28
N LEU A 137 -19.00 -21.48 -14.95
CA LEU A 137 -17.93 -20.88 -14.16
C LEU A 137 -17.13 -22.01 -13.51
N ASP A 138 -15.81 -21.99 -13.71
CA ASP A 138 -14.91 -22.98 -13.16
C ASP A 138 -14.60 -22.70 -11.68
N GLU A 139 -13.90 -23.64 -11.06
CA GLU A 139 -13.49 -23.58 -9.66
C GLU A 139 -12.70 -22.29 -9.33
N ILE A 140 -11.80 -21.89 -10.22
CA ILE A 140 -10.96 -20.69 -10.05
C ILE A 140 -11.82 -19.41 -10.01
N ALA A 141 -12.83 -19.31 -10.89
CA ALA A 141 -13.77 -18.19 -10.92
C ALA A 141 -14.44 -17.96 -9.57
N TYR A 142 -14.98 -19.03 -9.00
CA TYR A 142 -15.65 -18.99 -7.72
C TYR A 142 -14.69 -18.56 -6.60
N ASN A 143 -13.48 -19.12 -6.51
CA ASN A 143 -12.51 -18.73 -5.48
C ASN A 143 -12.15 -17.23 -5.53
N VAL A 144 -11.92 -16.68 -6.72
CA VAL A 144 -11.59 -15.25 -6.88
C VAL A 144 -12.72 -14.34 -6.40
N VAL A 145 -13.96 -14.70 -6.68
CA VAL A 145 -15.12 -13.90 -6.25
C VAL A 145 -15.40 -14.08 -4.76
N ILE A 146 -15.27 -15.30 -4.24
CA ILE A 146 -15.35 -15.58 -2.80
C ILE A 146 -14.31 -14.75 -2.04
N ASP A 147 -13.04 -14.73 -2.47
CA ASP A 147 -11.98 -13.91 -1.86
C ASP A 147 -12.31 -12.41 -1.91
N ALA A 148 -12.81 -11.92 -3.04
CA ALA A 148 -13.21 -10.52 -3.18
C ALA A 148 -14.36 -10.15 -2.23
N LEU A 149 -15.39 -10.99 -2.13
CA LEU A 149 -16.52 -10.80 -1.22
C LEU A 149 -16.08 -10.84 0.24
N CYS A 150 -15.18 -11.77 0.60
CA CYS A 150 -14.58 -11.86 1.93
C CYS A 150 -13.83 -10.57 2.32
N LYS A 151 -13.04 -10.01 1.40
CA LYS A 151 -12.30 -8.74 1.62
C LYS A 151 -13.21 -7.54 1.76
N ILE A 152 -14.35 -7.53 1.07
CA ILE A 152 -15.38 -6.47 1.17
C ILE A 152 -16.25 -6.66 2.42
N GLY A 153 -16.24 -7.85 3.02
CA GLY A 153 -17.01 -8.19 4.23
C GLY A 153 -18.41 -8.76 3.96
N ASN A 154 -18.76 -9.02 2.70
CA ASN A 154 -20.02 -9.67 2.35
C ASN A 154 -19.90 -11.20 2.46
N LEU A 155 -19.75 -11.68 3.70
CA LEU A 155 -19.53 -13.10 3.99
C LEU A 155 -20.75 -13.98 3.66
N ASN A 156 -21.97 -13.45 3.75
CA ASN A 156 -23.19 -14.20 3.45
C ASN A 156 -23.21 -14.65 1.98
N GLU A 157 -22.90 -13.72 1.07
CA GLU A 157 -22.81 -14.02 -0.36
C GLU A 157 -21.64 -14.98 -0.65
N ALA A 158 -20.50 -14.80 0.03
CA ALA A 158 -19.34 -15.67 -0.14
C ALA A 158 -19.64 -17.13 0.23
N VAL A 159 -20.34 -17.36 1.35
CA VAL A 159 -20.79 -18.69 1.76
C VAL A 159 -21.83 -19.26 0.80
N TRP A 160 -22.78 -18.43 0.36
CA TRP A 160 -23.78 -18.86 -0.61
C TRP A 160 -23.15 -19.32 -1.93
N LEU A 161 -22.13 -18.63 -2.42
CA LEU A 161 -21.39 -19.05 -3.61
C LEU A 161 -20.70 -20.41 -3.43
N LEU A 162 -20.16 -20.69 -2.24
CA LEU A 162 -19.60 -22.00 -1.92
C LEU A 162 -20.68 -23.10 -1.93
N ASP A 163 -21.85 -22.83 -1.39
CA ASP A 163 -22.96 -23.79 -1.39
C ASP A 163 -23.54 -24.00 -2.79
N GLU A 164 -23.55 -22.96 -3.62
CA GLU A 164 -23.89 -23.08 -5.04
C GLU A 164 -22.88 -23.96 -5.79
N MET A 165 -21.57 -23.82 -5.55
CA MET A 165 -20.56 -24.71 -6.15
C MET A 165 -20.88 -26.17 -5.84
N LYS A 166 -21.18 -26.47 -4.56
CA LYS A 166 -21.58 -27.82 -4.12
C LYS A 166 -22.84 -28.29 -4.85
N ALA A 167 -23.86 -27.44 -4.98
CA ALA A 167 -25.10 -27.76 -5.71
C ALA A 167 -24.85 -28.05 -7.20
N LYS A 168 -23.86 -27.37 -7.81
CA LYS A 168 -23.40 -27.62 -9.19
C LYS A 168 -22.44 -28.80 -9.33
N LYS A 169 -22.21 -29.57 -8.25
CA LYS A 169 -21.27 -30.70 -8.20
C LYS A 169 -19.81 -30.32 -8.45
N ILE A 170 -19.45 -29.06 -8.27
CA ILE A 170 -18.06 -28.61 -8.20
C ILE A 170 -17.61 -28.81 -6.74
N VAL A 171 -16.64 -29.69 -6.52
CA VAL A 171 -16.17 -30.04 -5.17
C VAL A 171 -15.21 -28.96 -4.68
N PRO A 172 -15.54 -28.19 -3.62
CA PRO A 172 -14.61 -27.19 -3.10
C PRO A 172 -13.39 -27.85 -2.48
N ASP A 173 -12.20 -27.41 -2.90
CA ASP A 173 -10.92 -27.87 -2.37
C ASP A 173 -10.46 -27.11 -1.10
N ILE A 174 -9.24 -27.39 -0.65
CA ILE A 174 -8.59 -26.71 0.48
C ILE A 174 -8.59 -25.18 0.31
N VAL A 175 -8.28 -24.68 -0.90
CA VAL A 175 -8.12 -23.25 -1.18
C VAL A 175 -9.43 -22.49 -0.92
N HIS A 176 -10.58 -23.04 -1.32
CA HIS A 176 -11.88 -22.39 -1.10
C HIS A 176 -12.21 -22.24 0.39
N TYR A 177 -11.97 -23.30 1.17
CA TYR A 177 -12.15 -23.27 2.62
C TYR A 177 -11.20 -22.26 3.27
N THR A 178 -9.91 -22.28 2.91
CA THR A 178 -8.91 -21.34 3.43
C THR A 178 -9.25 -19.89 3.11
N THR A 179 -9.77 -19.60 1.91
CA THR A 179 -10.23 -18.27 1.51
C THR A 179 -11.40 -17.79 2.39
N LEU A 180 -12.42 -18.64 2.61
CA LEU A 180 -13.55 -18.28 3.48
C LEU A 180 -13.14 -18.12 4.94
N ILE A 181 -12.31 -19.03 5.46
CA ILE A 181 -11.74 -18.94 6.81
C ILE A 181 -11.01 -17.61 6.96
N ASN A 182 -10.19 -17.21 5.98
CA ASN A 182 -9.53 -15.90 5.98
C ASN A 182 -10.53 -14.74 6.01
N GLY A 183 -11.61 -14.83 5.23
CA GLY A 183 -12.69 -13.87 5.25
C GLY A 183 -13.32 -13.69 6.63
N TYR A 184 -13.67 -14.80 7.30
CA TYR A 184 -14.19 -14.76 8.66
C TYR A 184 -13.17 -14.18 9.65
N CYS A 185 -11.89 -14.55 9.53
CA CYS A 185 -10.80 -13.99 10.34
C CYS A 185 -10.66 -12.48 10.15
N LEU A 186 -10.73 -11.98 8.91
CA LEU A 186 -10.64 -10.53 8.62
C LEU A 186 -11.79 -9.73 9.23
N GLN A 187 -12.97 -10.33 9.36
CA GLN A 187 -14.15 -9.71 9.96
C GLN A 187 -14.27 -9.95 11.47
N GLY A 188 -13.26 -10.54 12.11
CA GLY A 188 -13.26 -10.80 13.56
C GLY A 188 -14.17 -11.97 14.00
N LYS A 189 -14.72 -12.74 13.06
CA LYS A 189 -15.69 -13.82 13.31
C LYS A 189 -14.98 -15.16 13.52
N MET A 190 -14.32 -15.30 14.67
CA MET A 190 -13.41 -16.42 14.95
C MET A 190 -14.11 -17.77 15.14
N ILE A 191 -15.35 -17.76 15.66
CA ILE A 191 -16.13 -18.98 15.91
C ILE A 191 -16.50 -19.64 14.58
N GLU A 192 -16.99 -18.85 13.63
CA GLU A 192 -17.35 -19.32 12.30
C GLU A 192 -16.12 -19.78 11.51
N ALA A 193 -14.98 -19.10 11.66
CA ALA A 193 -13.71 -19.54 11.08
C ALA A 193 -13.30 -20.94 11.57
N LEU A 194 -13.40 -21.20 12.89
CA LEU A 194 -13.12 -22.54 13.45
C LEU A 194 -14.16 -23.59 13.06
N SER A 195 -15.43 -23.19 12.91
CA SER A 195 -16.48 -24.08 12.42
C SER A 195 -16.15 -24.58 11.01
N LEU A 196 -15.75 -23.69 10.10
CA LEU A 196 -15.33 -24.07 8.74
C LEU A 196 -14.04 -24.91 8.74
N PHE A 197 -13.08 -24.57 9.61
CA PHE A 197 -11.87 -25.36 9.76
C PHE A 197 -12.15 -26.80 10.24
N LYS A 198 -13.13 -26.97 11.14
CA LYS A 198 -13.58 -28.29 11.60
C LYS A 198 -14.30 -29.04 10.48
N GLU A 199 -15.21 -28.39 9.77
CA GLU A 199 -15.91 -28.98 8.61
C GLU A 199 -14.92 -29.47 7.55
N MET A 200 -13.89 -28.67 7.27
CA MET A 200 -12.80 -29.03 6.35
C MET A 200 -12.11 -30.34 6.76
N LYS A 201 -11.73 -30.47 8.05
CA LYS A 201 -11.13 -31.70 8.60
C LYS A 201 -12.09 -32.89 8.54
N GLU A 202 -13.38 -32.72 8.88
CA GLU A 202 -14.41 -33.76 8.84
C GLU A 202 -14.65 -34.30 7.42
N LYS A 203 -14.45 -33.45 6.41
CA LYS A 203 -14.50 -33.82 4.98
C LYS A 203 -13.24 -34.50 4.47
N GLY A 204 -12.25 -34.73 5.33
CA GLY A 204 -10.98 -35.35 4.97
C GLY A 204 -10.01 -34.42 4.24
N LEU A 205 -10.30 -33.12 4.14
CA LEU A 205 -9.37 -32.13 3.60
C LEU A 205 -8.32 -31.81 4.67
N GLN A 206 -7.07 -32.15 4.39
CA GLN A 206 -5.96 -31.91 5.32
C GLN A 206 -5.54 -30.44 5.27
N PRO A 207 -5.64 -29.69 6.38
CA PRO A 207 -5.21 -28.31 6.40
C PRO A 207 -3.70 -28.19 6.20
N ASP A 208 -3.32 -27.27 5.33
CA ASP A 208 -1.92 -27.00 5.00
C ASP A 208 -1.34 -25.85 5.85
N LEU A 209 -0.06 -25.56 5.62
CA LEU A 209 0.65 -24.45 6.25
C LEU A 209 -0.07 -23.10 6.04
N ILE A 210 -0.67 -22.89 4.87
CA ILE A 210 -1.38 -21.63 4.54
C ILE A 210 -2.62 -21.50 5.41
N THR A 211 -3.40 -22.56 5.56
CA THR A 211 -4.62 -22.61 6.36
C THR A 211 -4.33 -22.28 7.83
N TYR A 212 -3.30 -22.90 8.41
CA TYR A 212 -2.86 -22.58 9.76
C TYR A 212 -2.37 -21.15 9.90
N ASN A 213 -1.58 -20.64 8.95
CA ASN A 213 -1.13 -19.25 8.97
C ASN A 213 -2.29 -18.25 8.96
N VAL A 214 -3.33 -18.52 8.16
CA VAL A 214 -4.55 -17.69 8.13
C VAL A 214 -5.22 -17.66 9.49
N LEU A 215 -5.46 -18.82 10.10
CA LEU A 215 -6.11 -18.93 11.41
C LEU A 215 -5.27 -18.27 12.49
N VAL A 216 -4.02 -18.70 12.65
CA VAL A 216 -3.09 -18.17 13.66
C VAL A 216 -3.00 -16.64 13.56
N GLY A 217 -2.97 -16.09 12.34
CA GLY A 217 -2.91 -14.63 12.11
C GLY A 217 -4.22 -13.91 12.38
N GLY A 218 -5.35 -14.55 12.07
CA GLY A 218 -6.68 -14.08 12.45
C GLY A 218 -6.82 -13.98 13.97
N PHE A 219 -6.59 -15.09 14.67
CA PHE A 219 -6.68 -15.18 16.13
C PHE A 219 -5.72 -14.23 16.84
N SER A 220 -4.47 -14.13 16.35
CA SER A 220 -3.48 -13.19 16.89
C SER A 220 -3.95 -11.74 16.78
N ARG A 221 -4.44 -11.32 15.59
CA ARG A 221 -4.97 -9.95 15.36
C ARG A 221 -6.20 -9.63 16.20
N SER A 222 -7.02 -10.64 16.51
CA SER A 222 -8.18 -10.49 17.40
C SER A 222 -7.82 -10.52 18.88
N GLY A 223 -6.54 -10.64 19.23
CA GLY A 223 -6.06 -10.65 20.61
C GLY A 223 -6.33 -11.97 21.35
N LEU A 224 -6.71 -13.03 20.64
CA LEU A 224 -6.94 -14.38 21.18
C LEU A 224 -5.63 -15.18 21.17
N ALA A 225 -4.69 -14.76 22.02
CA ALA A 225 -3.33 -15.30 22.02
C ALA A 225 -3.26 -16.79 22.37
N GLU A 226 -4.04 -17.24 23.35
CA GLU A 226 -4.07 -18.63 23.80
C GLU A 226 -4.51 -19.57 22.67
N ASP A 227 -5.62 -19.25 22.00
CA ASP A 227 -6.13 -19.99 20.85
C ASP A 227 -5.13 -20.00 19.69
N ALA A 228 -4.46 -18.87 19.42
CA ALA A 228 -3.42 -18.80 18.39
C ALA A 228 -2.24 -19.74 18.70
N PHE A 229 -1.84 -19.88 19.96
CA PHE A 229 -0.79 -20.81 20.37
C PHE A 229 -1.25 -22.26 20.33
N LEU A 230 -2.51 -22.56 20.69
CA LEU A 230 -3.09 -23.90 20.54
C LEU A 230 -3.09 -24.35 19.06
N LEU A 231 -3.44 -23.45 18.14
CA LEU A 231 -3.37 -23.72 16.71
C LEU A 231 -1.93 -23.95 16.22
N LEU A 232 -0.96 -23.25 16.79
CA LEU A 232 0.46 -23.46 16.49
C LEU A 232 0.95 -24.84 16.96
N ASP A 233 0.50 -25.28 18.13
CA ASP A 233 0.86 -26.58 18.67
C ASP A 233 0.16 -27.73 17.92
N ASP A 234 -1.11 -27.55 17.51
CA ASP A 234 -1.82 -28.47 16.60
C ASP A 234 -1.07 -28.61 15.27
N MET A 235 -0.66 -27.49 14.67
CA MET A 235 0.14 -27.45 13.45
C MET A 235 1.44 -28.26 13.59
N ARG A 236 2.17 -28.07 14.69
CA ARG A 236 3.41 -28.83 14.98
C ARG A 236 3.15 -30.31 15.19
N GLY A 237 2.05 -30.67 15.84
CA GLY A 237 1.63 -32.07 16.06
C GLY A 237 1.38 -32.82 14.75
N LEU A 238 0.99 -32.11 13.68
CA LEU A 238 0.83 -32.65 12.33
C LEU A 238 2.14 -32.69 11.51
N GLY A 239 3.27 -32.29 12.09
CA GLY A 239 4.56 -32.22 11.40
C GLY A 239 4.71 -31.01 10.48
N LEU A 240 3.77 -30.04 10.52
CA LEU A 240 3.89 -28.79 9.80
C LEU A 240 4.79 -27.84 10.60
N ILE A 241 5.95 -27.49 10.06
CA ILE A 241 6.93 -26.64 10.75
C ILE A 241 6.60 -25.17 10.51
N PRO A 242 6.37 -24.35 11.55
CA PRO A 242 6.18 -22.91 11.40
C PRO A 242 7.39 -22.27 10.74
N GLY A 243 7.15 -21.53 9.65
CA GLY A 243 8.19 -20.78 8.95
C GLY A 243 8.41 -19.39 9.54
N THR A 244 9.41 -18.68 9.02
CA THR A 244 9.66 -17.27 9.38
C THR A 244 8.44 -16.37 9.20
N ALA A 245 7.67 -16.60 8.12
CA ALA A 245 6.44 -15.87 7.84
C ALA A 245 5.36 -16.11 8.90
N THR A 246 5.20 -17.36 9.37
CA THR A 246 4.27 -17.73 10.44
C THR A 246 4.62 -17.01 11.74
N HIS A 247 5.90 -17.04 12.13
CA HIS A 247 6.37 -16.35 13.33
C HIS A 247 6.15 -14.84 13.26
N ASN A 248 6.42 -14.22 12.09
CA ASN A 248 6.17 -12.80 11.91
C ASN A 248 4.70 -12.44 12.07
N LEU A 249 3.82 -13.23 11.46
CA LEU A 249 2.38 -13.02 11.49
C LEU A 249 1.79 -13.17 12.91
N ILE A 250 2.34 -14.06 13.74
CA ILE A 250 1.98 -14.14 15.17
C ILE A 250 2.40 -12.89 15.92
N ILE A 251 3.67 -12.49 15.80
CA ILE A 251 4.19 -11.32 16.54
C ILE A 251 3.43 -10.06 16.13
N GLU A 252 3.33 -9.81 14.82
CA GLU A 252 2.61 -8.64 14.28
C GLU A 252 1.13 -8.69 14.65
N GLY A 253 0.50 -9.86 14.52
CA GLY A 253 -0.91 -10.06 14.88
C GLY A 253 -1.18 -9.76 16.35
N LEU A 254 -0.37 -10.32 17.27
CA LEU A 254 -0.52 -10.10 18.70
C LEU A 254 -0.28 -8.62 19.07
N CYS A 255 0.68 -7.95 18.43
CA CYS A 255 0.88 -6.51 18.61
C CYS A 255 -0.37 -5.71 18.20
N LEU A 256 -0.95 -6.00 17.03
CA LEU A 256 -2.20 -5.37 16.58
C LEU A 256 -3.39 -5.68 17.51
N GLY A 257 -3.45 -6.91 18.03
CA GLY A 257 -4.42 -7.34 19.04
C GLY A 257 -4.19 -6.76 20.44
N ARG A 258 -3.23 -5.82 20.60
CA ARG A 258 -2.82 -5.20 21.87
C ARG A 258 -2.31 -6.19 22.93
N LYS A 259 -1.83 -7.37 22.49
CA LYS A 259 -1.22 -8.43 23.30
C LYS A 259 0.31 -8.40 23.21
N VAL A 260 0.90 -7.22 23.44
CA VAL A 260 2.33 -6.98 23.25
C VAL A 260 3.20 -7.79 24.22
N LYS A 261 2.71 -8.10 25.42
CA LYS A 261 3.46 -8.92 26.40
C LYS A 261 3.56 -10.37 25.94
N GLU A 262 2.48 -10.91 25.41
CA GLU A 262 2.41 -12.25 24.84
C GLU A 262 3.28 -12.33 23.58
N ALA A 263 3.24 -11.30 22.73
CA ALA A 263 4.14 -11.16 21.58
C ALA A 263 5.61 -11.13 22.01
N GLU A 264 5.95 -10.37 23.07
CA GLU A 264 7.30 -10.27 23.64
C GLU A 264 7.79 -11.64 24.14
N MET A 265 6.96 -12.33 24.92
CA MET A 265 7.28 -13.67 25.43
C MET A 265 7.50 -14.67 24.29
N TYR A 266 6.63 -14.66 23.27
CA TYR A 266 6.77 -15.52 22.11
C TYR A 266 8.06 -15.19 21.33
N PHE A 267 8.30 -13.91 21.07
CA PHE A 267 9.47 -13.42 20.36
C PHE A 267 10.79 -13.89 20.99
N TYR A 268 10.93 -13.77 22.32
CA TYR A 268 12.15 -14.21 22.99
C TYR A 268 12.33 -15.72 23.06
N ARG A 269 11.25 -16.51 22.93
CA ARG A 269 11.31 -17.98 22.86
C ARG A 269 11.76 -18.52 21.50
N LEU A 270 11.75 -17.70 20.43
CA LEU A 270 12.24 -18.12 19.12
C LEU A 270 13.75 -18.30 19.15
N GLU A 271 14.26 -19.41 18.61
CA GLU A 271 15.71 -19.64 18.46
C GLU A 271 16.27 -18.68 17.40
N ASP A 272 15.75 -18.76 16.17
CA ASP A 272 16.13 -17.89 15.06
C ASP A 272 15.12 -16.76 14.83
N LYS A 273 15.62 -15.52 14.79
CA LYS A 273 14.81 -14.30 14.65
C LYS A 273 15.17 -13.55 13.39
N SER A 274 14.20 -13.40 12.48
CA SER A 274 14.35 -12.61 11.26
C SER A 274 14.24 -11.10 11.52
N ILE A 275 14.72 -10.28 10.57
CA ILE A 275 14.62 -8.81 10.65
C ILE A 275 13.14 -8.38 10.68
N GLU A 276 12.26 -9.15 10.02
CA GLU A 276 10.81 -8.99 10.05
C GLU A 276 10.28 -9.16 11.48
N ASN A 277 10.69 -10.21 12.20
CA ASN A 277 10.26 -10.44 13.59
C ASN A 277 10.68 -9.27 14.51
N TYR A 278 11.92 -8.81 14.37
CA TYR A 278 12.39 -7.63 15.12
C TYR A 278 11.61 -6.37 14.76
N SER A 279 11.34 -6.15 13.46
CA SER A 279 10.59 -5.00 12.98
C SER A 279 9.16 -4.99 13.50
N ALA A 280 8.51 -6.16 13.53
CA ALA A 280 7.18 -6.34 14.12
C ALA A 280 7.19 -6.00 15.62
N MET A 281 8.18 -6.51 16.36
CA MET A 281 8.29 -6.25 17.79
C MET A 281 8.58 -4.77 18.12
N ILE A 282 9.47 -4.12 17.37
CA ILE A 282 9.72 -2.67 17.48
C ILE A 282 8.43 -1.89 17.23
N ASN A 283 7.70 -2.23 16.17
CA ASN A 283 6.45 -1.57 15.81
C ASN A 283 5.37 -1.77 16.89
N GLY A 284 5.31 -2.96 17.50
CA GLY A 284 4.41 -3.27 18.60
C GLY A 284 4.72 -2.51 19.87
N TYR A 285 5.99 -2.41 20.26
CA TYR A 285 6.38 -1.57 21.40
C TYR A 285 6.02 -0.09 21.20
N CYS A 286 6.17 0.41 19.97
CA CYS A 286 5.77 1.78 19.62
C CYS A 286 4.25 2.01 19.71
N GLU A 287 3.43 0.96 19.54
CA GLU A 287 1.96 1.05 19.68
C GLU A 287 1.49 0.93 21.12
N SER A 288 2.32 0.36 22.01
CA SER A 288 2.03 0.21 23.44
C SER A 288 2.69 1.28 24.31
N ASP A 289 3.06 2.43 23.74
CA ASP A 289 3.75 3.54 24.41
C ASP A 289 4.99 3.07 25.21
N ASN A 290 5.80 2.20 24.59
CA ASN A 290 7.03 1.67 25.18
C ASN A 290 8.24 1.89 24.25
N ALA A 291 8.44 3.14 23.81
CA ALA A 291 9.53 3.52 22.93
C ALA A 291 10.91 3.16 23.49
N THR A 292 11.06 3.14 24.81
CA THR A 292 12.33 2.76 25.46
C THR A 292 12.76 1.34 25.08
N LYS A 293 11.86 0.36 25.16
CA LYS A 293 12.17 -1.03 24.78
C LYS A 293 12.41 -1.14 23.28
N ALA A 294 11.57 -0.47 22.49
CA ALA A 294 11.71 -0.42 21.03
C ALA A 294 13.09 0.12 20.61
N TYR A 295 13.55 1.19 21.25
CA TYR A 295 14.85 1.80 21.01
C TYR A 295 16.00 0.87 21.39
N LYS A 296 15.93 0.20 22.54
CA LYS A 296 16.97 -0.78 22.95
C LYS A 296 17.12 -1.90 21.91
N LEU A 297 15.98 -2.43 21.42
CA LEU A 297 15.98 -3.47 20.41
C LEU A 297 16.56 -2.98 19.08
N PHE A 298 16.21 -1.76 18.66
CA PHE A 298 16.79 -1.12 17.47
C PHE A 298 18.31 -0.95 17.58
N VAL A 299 18.81 -0.43 18.70
CA VAL A 299 20.26 -0.22 18.91
C VAL A 299 21.03 -1.53 18.90
N MET A 300 20.46 -2.60 19.46
CA MET A 300 21.06 -3.93 19.41
C MET A 300 21.25 -4.40 17.96
N LEU A 301 20.20 -4.31 17.14
CA LEU A 301 20.25 -4.69 15.73
C LEU A 301 21.22 -3.84 14.92
N PHE A 302 21.25 -2.53 15.19
CA PHE A 302 22.16 -1.62 14.52
C PHE A 302 23.63 -2.00 14.75
N LYS A 303 23.98 -2.40 15.98
CA LYS A 303 25.33 -2.87 16.34
C LYS A 303 25.68 -4.20 15.68
N GLU A 304 24.69 -5.07 15.45
CA GLU A 304 24.85 -6.33 14.72
C GLU A 304 24.94 -6.15 13.20
N GLY A 305 24.82 -4.92 12.68
CA GLY A 305 24.79 -4.65 11.24
C GLY A 305 23.49 -5.08 10.56
N ARG A 306 22.41 -5.25 11.34
CA ARG A 306 21.09 -5.65 10.85
C ARG A 306 20.16 -4.45 10.84
N TYR A 307 19.71 -4.06 9.65
CA TYR A 307 18.95 -2.81 9.48
C TYR A 307 17.47 -3.07 9.29
N VAL A 308 16.64 -2.43 10.12
CA VAL A 308 15.18 -2.47 10.00
C VAL A 308 14.67 -1.48 8.95
N LYS A 309 13.47 -1.77 8.41
CA LYS A 309 12.85 -0.97 7.35
C LYS A 309 12.69 0.51 7.76
N LYS A 310 12.81 1.40 6.78
CA LYS A 310 12.69 2.86 6.98
C LYS A 310 11.37 3.27 7.63
N THR A 311 10.29 2.55 7.34
CA THR A 311 8.97 2.73 7.96
C THR A 311 9.00 2.47 9.47
N SER A 312 9.63 1.38 9.92
CA SER A 312 9.77 1.07 11.34
C SER A 312 10.66 2.09 12.07
N ARG A 313 11.74 2.57 11.43
CA ARG A 313 12.58 3.66 11.98
C ARG A 313 11.79 4.95 12.18
N LEU A 314 10.97 5.34 11.21
CA LEU A 314 10.10 6.53 11.32
C LEU A 314 9.07 6.37 12.44
N LYS A 315 8.47 5.17 12.59
CA LYS A 315 7.52 4.89 13.66
C LYS A 315 8.18 4.98 15.04
N LEU A 316 9.37 4.39 15.19
CA LEU A 316 10.16 4.47 16.41
C LEU A 316 10.58 5.90 16.76
N LEU A 317 11.07 6.66 15.78
CA LEU A 317 11.37 8.09 15.97
C LEU A 317 10.13 8.85 16.45
N SER A 318 8.98 8.60 15.83
CA SER A 318 7.72 9.24 16.18
C SER A 318 7.27 8.90 17.59
N SER A 319 7.38 7.64 18.00
CA SER A 319 7.03 7.17 19.34
C SER A 319 7.97 7.75 20.41
N LEU A 320 9.29 7.77 20.17
CA LEU A 320 10.25 8.44 21.07
C LEU A 320 9.95 9.92 21.25
N CYS A 321 9.60 10.61 20.16
CA CYS A 321 9.24 12.02 20.19
C CYS A 321 7.94 12.28 20.97
N LEU A 322 6.95 11.38 20.87
CA LEU A 322 5.67 11.50 21.59
C LEU A 322 5.82 11.22 23.08
N GLU A 323 6.65 10.24 23.45
CA GLU A 323 6.94 9.89 24.86
C GLU A 323 7.91 10.88 25.54
N GLY A 324 8.46 11.85 24.81
CA GLY A 324 9.38 12.86 25.35
C GLY A 324 10.83 12.38 25.52
N GLU A 325 11.18 11.25 24.91
CA GLU A 325 12.52 10.64 24.96
C GLU A 325 13.46 11.28 23.92
N TYR A 326 13.62 12.60 23.99
CA TYR A 326 14.28 13.40 22.96
C TYR A 326 15.75 13.04 22.71
N ASP A 327 16.52 12.74 23.77
CA ASP A 327 17.93 12.35 23.63
C ASP A 327 18.09 11.04 22.85
N ARG A 328 17.17 10.09 23.06
CA ARG A 328 17.16 8.83 22.30
C ARG A 328 16.66 9.06 20.88
N ALA A 329 15.70 9.96 20.68
CA ALA A 329 15.24 10.35 19.34
C ALA A 329 16.38 10.94 18.50
N VAL A 330 17.19 11.83 19.08
CA VAL A 330 18.38 12.41 18.43
C VAL A 330 19.43 11.32 18.11
N LYS A 331 19.76 10.47 19.09
CA LYS A 331 20.71 9.35 18.86
C LYS A 331 20.24 8.38 17.78
N LEU A 332 18.94 8.06 17.76
CA LEU A 332 18.37 7.25 16.70
C LEU A 332 18.51 7.95 15.34
N PHE A 333 18.27 9.27 15.30
CA PHE A 333 18.43 10.04 14.08
C PHE A 333 19.88 10.04 13.58
N GLU A 334 20.85 10.23 14.47
CA GLU A 334 22.28 10.10 14.18
C GLU A 334 22.65 8.72 13.61
N MET A 335 22.11 7.64 14.19
CA MET A 335 22.28 6.30 13.64
C MET A 335 21.65 6.15 12.25
N VAL A 336 20.55 6.85 11.96
CA VAL A 336 19.93 6.81 10.63
C VAL A 336 20.71 7.65 9.61
N LEU A 337 21.41 8.69 10.04
CA LEU A 337 22.27 9.51 9.19
C LEU A 337 23.49 8.76 8.64
N SER A 338 23.94 7.71 9.33
CA SER A 338 25.06 6.86 8.90
C SER A 338 24.63 5.68 8.01
N LEU A 339 23.34 5.55 7.70
CA LEU A 339 22.83 4.54 6.76
C LEU A 339 22.76 5.09 5.33
N ASP A 340 22.99 4.21 4.35
CA ASP A 340 22.98 4.56 2.91
C ASP A 340 21.67 5.20 2.46
N ASP A 341 20.53 4.75 3.00
CA ASP A 341 19.21 5.25 2.60
C ASP A 341 18.77 6.52 3.33
N GLY A 342 19.56 6.96 4.33
CA GLY A 342 19.40 8.18 5.11
C GLY A 342 18.01 8.42 5.73
N PRO A 343 17.83 9.55 6.43
CA PRO A 343 16.51 10.00 6.88
C PRO A 343 15.63 10.46 5.71
N CYS A 344 14.30 10.36 5.84
CA CYS A 344 13.38 11.06 4.93
C CYS A 344 12.95 12.41 5.51
N LYS A 345 12.44 13.30 4.64
CA LYS A 345 11.87 14.60 5.04
C LYS A 345 10.88 14.51 6.21
N LYS A 346 10.06 13.46 6.26
CA LYS A 346 9.12 13.21 7.38
C LYS A 346 9.85 13.02 8.71
N MET A 347 11.02 12.39 8.72
CA MET A 347 11.81 12.19 9.94
C MET A 347 12.39 13.51 10.45
N TYR A 348 12.93 14.36 9.56
CA TYR A 348 13.41 15.70 9.92
C TYR A 348 12.29 16.53 10.53
N ASN A 349 11.18 16.70 9.81
CA ASN A 349 10.06 17.52 10.30
C ASN A 349 9.53 17.02 11.65
N LYS A 350 9.44 15.70 11.85
CA LYS A 350 8.99 15.10 13.11
C LYS A 350 9.97 15.39 14.26
N LEU A 351 11.27 15.20 14.04
CA LEU A 351 12.30 15.42 15.06
C LEU A 351 12.40 16.92 15.42
N ILE A 352 12.46 17.79 14.41
CA ILE A 352 12.51 19.24 14.60
C ILE A 352 11.29 19.72 15.40
N ALA A 353 10.07 19.28 15.04
CA ALA A 353 8.86 19.64 15.78
C ALA A 353 8.91 19.20 17.24
N ALA A 354 9.35 17.97 17.50
CA ALA A 354 9.46 17.43 18.85
C ALA A 354 10.46 18.22 19.70
N LEU A 355 11.64 18.51 19.14
CA LEU A 355 12.69 19.27 19.81
C LEU A 355 12.30 20.73 20.07
N CYS A 356 11.62 21.37 19.12
CA CYS A 356 11.05 22.71 19.30
C CYS A 356 9.98 22.75 20.40
N CYS A 357 9.10 21.75 20.45
CA CYS A 357 8.12 21.62 21.53
C CYS A 357 8.77 21.40 22.90
N ALA A 358 9.90 20.69 22.95
CA ALA A 358 10.69 20.49 24.17
C ALA A 358 11.52 21.72 24.57
N GLY A 359 11.61 22.75 23.71
CA GLY A 359 12.50 23.90 23.89
C GLY A 359 13.98 23.61 23.61
N ASN A 360 14.32 22.43 23.07
CA ASN A 360 15.68 22.09 22.66
C ASN A 360 15.98 22.61 21.25
N VAL A 361 16.03 23.95 21.13
CA VAL A 361 16.24 24.64 19.86
C VAL A 361 17.63 24.38 19.26
N LYS A 362 18.62 24.01 20.06
CA LYS A 362 19.98 23.69 19.58
C LYS A 362 19.99 22.43 18.71
N ASN A 363 19.40 21.34 19.21
CA ASN A 363 19.31 20.10 18.44
C ASN A 363 18.31 20.25 17.27
N ALA A 364 17.26 21.07 17.43
CA ALA A 364 16.35 21.38 16.33
C ALA A 364 17.08 22.09 15.18
N ARG A 365 17.95 23.05 15.51
CA ARG A 365 18.78 23.76 14.53
C ARG A 365 19.78 22.83 13.86
N TRP A 366 20.47 21.98 14.62
CA TRP A 366 21.35 20.96 14.06
C TRP A 366 20.64 20.07 13.03
N ALA A 367 19.45 19.57 13.35
CA ALA A 367 18.69 18.72 12.43
C ALA A 367 18.27 19.48 11.16
N PHE A 368 17.97 20.78 11.27
CA PHE A 368 17.67 21.63 10.13
C PHE A 368 18.90 21.89 9.25
N ASP A 369 20.05 22.21 9.86
CA ASP A 369 21.27 22.46 9.11
C ASP A 369 21.73 21.18 8.37
N ASP A 370 21.64 20.00 9.01
CA ASP A 370 21.92 18.71 8.36
C ASP A 370 20.93 18.41 7.21
N MET A 371 19.64 18.76 7.35
CA MET A 371 18.65 18.66 6.27
C MET A 371 19.08 19.45 5.04
N VAL A 372 19.52 20.70 5.23
CA VAL A 372 20.01 21.57 4.16
C VAL A 372 21.31 21.05 3.55
N LEU A 373 22.28 20.65 4.38
CA LEU A 373 23.58 20.14 3.93
C LEU A 373 23.45 18.90 3.04
N ARG A 374 22.44 18.05 3.30
CA ARG A 374 22.15 16.85 2.51
C ARG A 374 21.27 17.11 1.28
N GLY A 375 20.95 18.37 0.99
CA GLY A 375 20.13 18.76 -0.16
C GLY A 375 18.64 18.39 -0.03
N VAL A 376 18.16 18.11 1.19
CA VAL A 376 16.73 17.90 1.43
C VAL A 376 16.09 19.28 1.56
N SER A 377 15.29 19.69 0.57
CA SER A 377 14.69 21.03 0.53
C SER A 377 13.72 21.26 1.71
N PRO A 378 14.01 22.22 2.61
CA PRO A 378 13.04 22.68 3.60
C PRO A 378 11.80 23.26 2.93
N ASP A 379 10.64 23.16 3.58
CA ASP A 379 9.42 23.83 3.13
C ASP A 379 8.91 24.83 4.17
N VAL A 380 7.83 25.53 3.83
CA VAL A 380 7.14 26.48 4.71
C VAL A 380 6.84 25.86 6.08
N ILE A 381 6.47 24.57 6.12
CA ILE A 381 6.17 23.85 7.36
C ILE A 381 7.42 23.70 8.22
N THR A 382 8.55 23.27 7.63
CA THR A 382 9.84 23.14 8.34
C THR A 382 10.26 24.46 8.99
N TYR A 383 10.18 25.58 8.26
CA TYR A 383 10.50 26.91 8.78
C TYR A 383 9.54 27.35 9.89
N THR A 384 8.23 27.22 9.65
CA THR A 384 7.20 27.62 10.63
C THR A 384 7.36 26.90 11.96
N ILE A 385 7.68 25.60 11.93
CA ILE A 385 7.93 24.79 13.13
C ILE A 385 9.12 25.35 13.93
N LEU A 386 10.24 25.62 13.25
CA LEU A 386 11.45 26.16 13.90
C LEU A 386 11.21 27.56 14.45
N LEU A 387 10.60 28.45 13.66
CA LEU A 387 10.24 29.81 14.09
C LEU A 387 9.40 29.79 15.36
N ASN A 388 8.39 28.92 15.42
CA ASN A 388 7.58 28.72 16.62
C ASN A 388 8.43 28.23 17.81
N GLY A 389 9.34 27.29 17.57
CA GLY A 389 10.30 26.82 18.58
C GLY A 389 11.18 27.92 19.15
N TYR A 390 11.80 28.73 18.29
CA TYR A 390 12.63 29.88 18.70
C TYR A 390 11.81 30.94 19.45
N CYS A 391 10.60 31.25 18.98
CA CYS A 391 9.69 32.18 19.62
C CYS A 391 9.29 31.72 21.03
N ARG A 392 9.02 30.42 21.24
CA ARG A 392 8.67 29.85 22.56
C ARG A 392 9.81 29.96 23.57
N VAL A 393 11.06 29.78 23.12
CA VAL A 393 12.27 29.89 23.96
C VAL A 393 12.74 31.36 24.11
N ASN A 394 12.09 32.31 23.42
CA ASN A 394 12.40 33.74 23.42
C ASN A 394 13.76 34.09 22.76
N CYS A 395 14.20 33.26 21.82
CA CYS A 395 15.36 33.48 20.94
C CYS A 395 14.91 34.22 19.68
N LEU A 396 14.51 35.49 19.86
CA LEU A 396 13.84 36.27 18.82
C LEU A 396 14.77 36.74 17.70
N GLN A 397 16.07 36.89 17.97
CA GLN A 397 17.05 37.25 16.93
C GLN A 397 17.26 36.08 15.97
N GLU A 398 17.45 34.89 16.51
CA GLU A 398 17.62 33.67 15.72
C GLU A 398 16.36 33.33 14.92
N ALA A 399 15.17 33.69 15.42
CA ALA A 399 13.94 33.61 14.66
C ALA A 399 13.92 34.57 13.45
N GLN A 400 14.48 35.77 13.58
CA GLN A 400 14.59 36.72 12.46
C GLN A 400 15.60 36.26 11.41
N ASP A 401 16.75 35.78 11.86
CA ASP A 401 17.78 35.27 10.98
C ASP A 401 17.22 34.08 10.16
N LEU A 402 16.43 33.21 10.81
CA LEU A 402 15.75 32.09 10.14
C LEU A 402 14.64 32.55 9.18
N PHE A 403 13.90 33.61 9.52
CA PHE A 403 12.88 34.18 8.64
C PHE A 403 13.50 34.84 7.40
N SER A 404 14.65 35.49 7.54
CA SER A 404 15.41 36.03 6.40
C SER A 404 15.95 34.91 5.51
N ASP A 405 16.55 33.86 6.10
CA ASP A 405 17.03 32.68 5.35
C ASP A 405 15.90 31.99 4.55
N MET A 406 14.67 31.95 5.10
CA MET A 406 13.48 31.45 4.38
C MET A 406 13.22 32.23 3.08
N LYS A 407 13.29 33.56 3.12
CA LYS A 407 13.07 34.45 1.98
C LYS A 407 14.21 34.38 0.97
N GLU A 408 15.45 34.34 1.44
CA GLU A 408 16.64 34.24 0.58
C GLU A 408 16.65 32.95 -0.25
N ARG A 409 16.04 31.89 0.27
CA ARG A 409 15.85 30.62 -0.45
C ARG A 409 14.61 30.59 -1.36
N GLY A 410 13.89 31.71 -1.46
CA GLY A 410 12.69 31.84 -2.30
C GLY A 410 11.47 31.08 -1.76
N ILE A 411 11.45 30.75 -0.46
CA ILE A 411 10.29 30.09 0.16
C ILE A 411 9.36 31.18 0.69
N SER A 412 8.21 31.35 0.05
CA SER A 412 7.23 32.36 0.45
C SER A 412 6.63 32.02 1.82
N PRO A 413 6.73 32.92 2.81
CA PRO A 413 6.02 32.77 4.08
C PRO A 413 4.51 32.71 3.86
N ASP A 414 3.82 31.92 4.69
CA ASP A 414 2.36 31.87 4.72
C ASP A 414 1.79 32.62 5.93
N ILE A 415 0.47 32.74 6.00
CA ILE A 415 -0.24 33.40 7.09
C ILE A 415 0.14 32.79 8.46
N ILE A 416 0.35 31.47 8.51
CA ILE A 416 0.75 30.76 9.74
C ILE A 416 2.16 31.20 10.18
N THR A 417 3.08 31.38 9.24
CA THR A 417 4.44 31.86 9.50
C THR A 417 4.42 33.25 10.15
N TYR A 418 3.65 34.18 9.57
CA TYR A 418 3.51 35.54 10.09
C TYR A 418 2.85 35.58 11.48
N THR A 419 1.78 34.82 11.69
CA THR A 419 1.09 34.76 12.99
C THR A 419 1.98 34.20 14.10
N VAL A 420 2.79 33.18 13.80
CA VAL A 420 3.77 32.62 14.75
C VAL A 420 4.79 33.67 15.19
N LEU A 421 5.34 34.44 14.25
CA LEU A 421 6.31 35.50 14.54
C LEU A 421 5.68 36.60 15.40
N LEU A 422 4.50 37.08 15.02
CA LEU A 422 3.80 38.16 15.72
C LEU A 422 3.41 37.77 17.16
N ASP A 423 2.92 36.54 17.36
CA ASP A 423 2.69 36.00 18.71
C ASP A 423 4.00 35.89 19.51
N GLY A 424 5.09 35.46 18.87
CA GLY A 424 6.42 35.39 19.46
C GLY A 424 6.93 36.72 20.03
N TYR A 425 6.89 37.80 19.23
CA TYR A 425 7.31 39.13 19.67
C TYR A 425 6.43 39.67 20.81
N SER A 426 5.13 39.42 20.75
CA SER A 426 4.17 39.84 21.81
C SER A 426 4.49 39.22 23.17
N LYS A 427 4.86 37.92 23.19
CA LYS A 427 5.21 37.19 24.41
C LYS A 427 6.59 37.58 24.94
N GLY A 428 7.53 37.91 24.05
CA GLY A 428 8.85 38.43 24.40
C GLY A 428 8.77 39.76 25.19
N ASN A 429 7.87 40.66 24.78
CA ASN A 429 7.62 41.93 25.47
C ASN A 429 7.20 41.73 26.95
N ARG A 430 6.38 40.71 27.26
CA ARG A 430 5.90 40.44 28.63
C ARG A 430 6.98 39.94 29.59
N LYS A 431 7.87 39.05 29.15
CA LYS A 431 8.93 38.51 30.02
C LYS A 431 9.95 39.59 30.39
N LYS A 432 10.25 40.50 29.46
CA LYS A 432 11.20 41.59 29.66
C LYS A 432 10.60 42.80 30.39
N ALA A 433 9.30 43.09 30.24
CA ALA A 433 8.64 44.16 31.03
C ALA A 433 8.62 43.89 32.55
N ARG A 434 8.76 42.62 32.98
CA ARG A 434 8.85 42.23 34.40
C ARG A 434 10.26 42.35 34.99
N SER A 435 11.30 42.37 34.15
CA SER A 435 12.67 42.70 34.54
C SER A 435 12.92 44.17 34.23
N GLN A 436 13.21 45.02 35.21
CA GLN A 436 13.34 46.49 35.04
C GLN A 436 14.49 46.99 34.13
N THR A 437 14.99 46.18 33.21
CA THR A 437 16.14 46.47 32.35
C THR A 437 15.75 46.49 30.87
N ASN A 438 15.85 47.69 30.27
CA ASN A 438 15.92 48.03 28.83
C ASN A 438 14.62 48.40 28.08
N ALA A 439 14.19 49.67 28.24
CA ALA A 439 13.20 50.32 27.37
C ALA A 439 13.62 50.39 25.88
N ARG A 440 14.92 50.42 25.58
CA ARG A 440 15.47 50.46 24.21
C ARG A 440 15.12 49.19 23.41
N ASN A 441 15.22 48.02 24.05
CA ASN A 441 14.96 46.74 23.40
C ASN A 441 13.46 46.45 23.25
N ASN A 442 12.60 47.02 24.10
CA ASN A 442 11.14 46.96 23.93
C ASN A 442 10.67 47.80 22.73
N LYS A 443 11.34 48.92 22.44
CA LYS A 443 11.06 49.74 21.24
C LYS A 443 11.43 48.98 19.97
N GLU A 444 12.62 48.37 19.93
CA GLU A 444 13.07 47.56 18.79
C GLU A 444 12.14 46.38 18.52
N LEU A 445 11.70 45.63 19.54
CA LEU A 445 10.75 44.52 19.37
C LEU A 445 9.40 44.96 18.79
N LYS A 446 8.94 46.16 19.16
CA LYS A 446 7.69 46.75 18.68
C LYS A 446 7.81 47.21 17.22
N GLU A 447 8.93 47.83 16.86
CA GLU A 447 9.24 48.20 15.47
C GLU A 447 9.34 46.97 14.57
N MET A 448 9.96 45.89 15.05
CA MET A 448 10.09 44.64 14.30
C MET A 448 8.74 43.93 14.10
N ALA A 449 7.85 43.92 15.10
CA ALA A 449 6.50 43.41 14.94
C ALA A 449 5.69 44.24 13.90
N SER A 450 5.84 45.57 13.92
CA SER A 450 5.20 46.45 12.94
C SER A 450 5.73 46.26 11.52
N ALA A 451 7.02 45.99 11.35
CA ALA A 451 7.61 45.74 10.04
C ALA A 451 7.10 44.43 9.41
N ILE A 452 7.04 43.36 10.21
CA ILE A 452 6.51 42.06 9.79
C ILE A 452 5.02 42.18 9.42
N TRP A 453 4.28 43.05 10.12
CA TRP A 453 2.89 43.37 9.80
C TRP A 453 2.73 44.02 8.42
N CYS A 454 3.46 45.11 8.16
CA CYS A 454 3.40 45.81 6.88
C CYS A 454 3.75 44.86 5.73
N GLU A 455 4.77 44.02 5.92
CA GLU A 455 5.16 43.03 4.93
C GLU A 455 4.04 42.01 4.63
N MET A 456 3.31 41.55 5.66
CA MET A 456 2.18 40.63 5.48
C MET A 456 1.04 41.29 4.68
N GLU A 457 0.72 42.56 4.95
CA GLU A 457 -0.32 43.30 4.21
C GLU A 457 0.11 43.57 2.75
N GLU A 458 1.38 43.89 2.52
CA GLU A 458 1.94 44.09 1.17
C GLU A 458 1.90 42.83 0.31
N MET A 459 2.04 41.65 0.91
CA MET A 459 1.92 40.36 0.21
C MET A 459 0.46 39.96 -0.12
N GLY A 460 -0.53 40.76 0.29
CA GLY A 460 -1.94 40.51 -0.04
C GLY A 460 -2.53 39.24 0.61
N LEU A 461 -1.94 38.77 1.71
CA LEU A 461 -2.40 37.59 2.43
C LEU A 461 -3.67 37.92 3.23
N THR A 462 -4.80 37.29 2.89
CA THR A 462 -6.06 37.45 3.63
C THR A 462 -6.02 36.65 4.92
N ALA A 463 -5.79 37.32 6.05
CA ALA A 463 -5.80 36.71 7.37
C ALA A 463 -7.18 36.09 7.69
N ASP A 464 -7.20 34.90 8.29
CA ASP A 464 -8.42 34.28 8.80
C ASP A 464 -8.77 34.81 10.21
N VAL A 465 -9.95 34.47 10.73
CA VAL A 465 -10.43 34.95 12.04
C VAL A 465 -9.44 34.59 13.16
N ILE A 466 -8.78 33.43 13.08
CA ILE A 466 -7.79 32.98 14.08
C ILE A 466 -6.56 33.88 14.05
N SER A 467 -6.09 34.21 12.84
CA SER A 467 -5.01 35.16 12.63
C SER A 467 -5.39 36.51 13.20
N TYR A 468 -6.51 37.12 12.77
CA TYR A 468 -6.97 38.41 13.31
C TYR A 468 -7.10 38.41 14.83
N THR A 469 -7.62 37.33 15.42
CA THR A 469 -7.75 37.21 16.88
C THR A 469 -6.39 37.21 17.58
N ALA A 470 -5.43 36.41 17.09
CA ALA A 470 -4.07 36.36 17.64
C ALA A 470 -3.34 37.72 17.49
N LEU A 471 -3.63 38.43 16.40
CA LEU A 471 -3.07 39.73 16.06
C LEU A 471 -3.65 40.85 16.93
N ILE A 472 -4.97 40.92 17.07
CA ILE A 472 -5.66 41.85 17.98
C ILE A 472 -5.17 41.61 19.41
N ASP A 473 -5.10 40.34 19.84
CA ASP A 473 -4.60 39.96 21.15
C ASP A 473 -3.13 40.41 21.35
N SER A 474 -2.27 40.30 20.33
CA SER A 474 -0.89 40.82 20.35
C SER A 474 -0.83 42.35 20.50
N HIS A 475 -1.63 43.10 19.75
CA HIS A 475 -1.68 44.57 19.80
C HIS A 475 -2.25 45.09 21.13
N CYS A 476 -3.34 44.48 21.62
CA CYS A 476 -3.89 44.73 22.95
C CYS A 476 -2.85 44.50 24.05
N LYS A 477 -2.02 43.45 23.90
CA LYS A 477 -0.95 43.12 24.86
C LYS A 477 0.27 44.05 24.77
N SER A 478 0.42 44.82 23.69
CA SER A 478 1.56 45.71 23.41
C SER A 478 1.21 47.21 23.54
N ASP A 479 0.05 47.51 24.13
CA ASP A 479 -0.52 48.87 24.33
C ASP A 479 -0.78 49.66 23.03
N ASN A 480 -0.90 48.97 21.89
CA ASN A 480 -1.26 49.56 20.59
C ASN A 480 -2.76 49.41 20.33
N LEU A 481 -3.58 50.03 21.18
CA LEU A 481 -5.04 49.88 21.16
C LEU A 481 -5.69 50.44 19.88
N GLN A 482 -5.14 51.49 19.27
CA GLN A 482 -5.68 52.04 18.02
C GLN A 482 -5.54 51.06 16.84
N ASP A 483 -4.39 50.40 16.73
CA ASP A 483 -4.16 49.38 15.70
C ASP A 483 -5.04 48.15 15.94
N ALA A 484 -5.20 47.73 17.21
CA ALA A 484 -6.09 46.63 17.58
C ALA A 484 -7.56 46.89 17.19
N ILE A 485 -8.03 48.13 17.36
CA ILE A 485 -9.37 48.55 16.95
C ILE A 485 -9.49 48.57 15.42
N GLY A 486 -8.47 49.05 14.71
CA GLY A 486 -8.43 49.02 13.24
C GLY A 486 -8.53 47.60 12.68
N LEU A 487 -7.90 46.63 13.34
CA LEU A 487 -7.96 45.21 12.99
C LEU A 487 -9.31 44.56 13.31
N LEU A 488 -10.04 45.05 14.31
CA LEU A 488 -11.36 44.54 14.69
C LEU A 488 -12.48 45.04 13.76
N MET A 489 -12.20 46.12 13.01
CA MET A 489 -13.14 46.80 12.12
C MET A 489 -12.96 46.43 10.63
N LYS A 490 -11.88 45.70 10.29
CA LYS A 490 -11.67 45.03 8.99
C LYS A 490 -12.24 43.61 9.07
#